data_AF-A0A6A5T5P4-F1
#
_entry.id   AF-A0A6A5T5P4-F1
#
_cell.length_a   1.000
_cell.length_b   1.000
_cell.length_c   1.000
_cell.angle_alpha   90.00
_cell.angle_beta   90.00
_cell.angle_gamma   90.00
#
_symmetry.space_group_name_H-M   'P 1'
#
loop_
_entity.id
_entity.type
_entity.pdbx_description
1 polymer ?
#
loop_
_entity_poly.entity_id
_entity_poly.type
_entity_poly.pdbx_seq_one_letter_code
_entity_poly.pdbx_strand_id
1 'polypeptide(L)'
;SLFKKPAIEAHITEAESRLNTQLPEDYKTFLCISNGFGAAWGHPLGDYQPPLHPVSSLRWLQDCEDYFTELSLDIPAPWHHWPFAPAPKTQTSYGEEHFTVGRALEIGTEGIDNTWLVPPSTVSPIKEQVRDMLASGELGQREKESVSCAVGGFAGSI
;
A
#
# COMPACT_ATOMS: atom_id res chain seq x y z
N SER A 1 0.03 -26.18 5.93
CA SER A 1 1.14 -25.93 5.00
C SER A 1 1.28 -24.44 4.75
N LEU A 2 2.51 -23.94 4.93
CA LEU A 2 2.92 -22.54 4.74
C LEU A 2 2.79 -22.17 3.25
N PHE A 3 3.46 -22.93 2.39
CA PHE A 3 3.33 -22.82 0.94
C PHE A 3 2.09 -23.57 0.44
N LYS A 4 1.42 -22.97 -0.54
CA LYS A 4 0.29 -23.55 -1.26
C LYS A 4 0.75 -24.05 -2.62
N LYS A 5 -0.09 -24.81 -3.30
CA LYS A 5 0.20 -25.25 -4.67
C LYS A 5 0.40 -24.01 -5.55
N PRO A 6 1.42 -23.95 -6.41
CA PRO A 6 1.61 -22.88 -7.39
C PRO A 6 0.35 -22.54 -8.17
N ALA A 7 0.17 -21.26 -8.50
CA ALA A 7 -0.79 -20.85 -9.51
C ALA A 7 -0.25 -21.21 -10.90
N ILE A 8 -1.15 -21.64 -11.80
CA ILE A 8 -0.83 -21.72 -13.22
C ILE A 8 -1.19 -20.38 -13.89
N GLU A 9 -0.56 -20.09 -15.02
CA GLU A 9 -0.76 -18.84 -15.78
C GLU A 9 -2.25 -18.55 -16.05
N ALA A 10 -3.03 -19.58 -16.41
CA ALA A 10 -4.46 -19.45 -16.64
C ALA A 10 -5.24 -18.89 -15.43
N HIS A 11 -4.88 -19.26 -14.20
CA HIS A 11 -5.53 -18.72 -13.01
C HIS A 11 -5.19 -17.24 -12.78
N ILE A 12 -3.97 -16.85 -13.13
CA ILE A 12 -3.52 -15.45 -13.01
C ILE A 12 -4.25 -14.60 -14.05
N THR A 13 -4.29 -15.05 -15.31
CA THR A 13 -5.03 -14.38 -16.39
C THR A 13 -6.52 -14.24 -16.07
N GLU A 14 -7.15 -15.28 -15.51
CA GLU A 14 -8.54 -15.22 -15.07
C GLU A 14 -8.74 -14.16 -13.97
N ALA A 15 -7.85 -14.11 -12.98
CA ALA A 15 -7.94 -13.13 -11.91
C ALA A 15 -7.71 -11.69 -12.41
N GLU A 16 -6.74 -11.47 -13.30
CA GLU A 16 -6.51 -10.17 -13.94
C GLU A 16 -7.75 -9.71 -14.74
N SER A 17 -8.37 -10.62 -15.49
CA SER A 17 -9.62 -10.33 -16.20
C SER A 17 -10.76 -10.03 -15.23
N ARG A 18 -10.91 -10.79 -14.15
CA ARG A 18 -11.97 -10.61 -13.14
C ARG A 18 -11.80 -9.30 -12.36
N LEU A 19 -10.57 -8.95 -12.02
CA LEU A 19 -10.22 -7.73 -11.30
C LEU A 19 -10.11 -6.51 -12.22
N ASN A 20 -10.12 -6.72 -13.53
CA ASN A 20 -9.89 -5.70 -14.56
C ASN A 20 -8.60 -4.90 -14.29
N THR A 21 -7.52 -5.60 -13.96
CA THR A 21 -6.19 -5.03 -13.71
C THR A 21 -5.10 -6.02 -14.06
N GLN A 22 -3.89 -5.52 -14.28
CA GLN A 22 -2.69 -6.34 -14.31
C GLN A 22 -2.11 -6.45 -12.91
N LEU A 23 -1.71 -7.66 -12.51
CA LEU A 23 -1.00 -7.87 -11.25
C LEU A 23 0.50 -7.54 -11.44
N PRO A 24 1.18 -7.01 -10.43
CA PRO A 24 2.62 -6.78 -10.49
C PRO A 24 3.40 -8.06 -10.86
N GLU A 25 4.43 -7.95 -11.70
CA GLU A 25 5.20 -9.10 -12.22
C GLU A 25 5.92 -9.89 -11.11
N ASP A 26 6.44 -9.18 -10.12
CA ASP A 26 7.05 -9.77 -8.92
C ASP A 26 6.02 -10.56 -8.11
N TYR A 27 4.80 -10.02 -7.95
CA TYR A 27 3.70 -10.71 -7.30
C TYR A 27 3.21 -11.93 -8.09
N LYS A 28 3.15 -11.84 -9.43
CA LYS A 28 2.86 -13.01 -10.29
C LYS A 28 3.92 -14.09 -10.16
N THR A 29 5.19 -13.70 -10.14
CA THR A 29 6.32 -14.63 -9.91
C THR A 29 6.16 -15.34 -8.57
N PHE A 30 5.79 -14.61 -7.52
CA PHE A 30 5.48 -15.18 -6.22
C PHE A 30 4.31 -16.19 -6.28
N LEU A 31 3.20 -15.85 -6.96
CA LEU A 31 2.04 -16.75 -7.10
C LEU A 31 2.38 -18.05 -7.85
N CYS A 32 3.29 -17.99 -8.83
CA CYS A 32 3.83 -19.14 -9.53
C CYS A 32 4.74 -20.02 -8.65
N ILE A 33 5.20 -19.52 -7.51
CA ILE A 33 5.91 -20.32 -6.48
C ILE A 33 4.90 -20.85 -5.45
N SER A 34 3.95 -20.01 -5.02
CA SER A 34 2.95 -20.35 -4.02
C SER A 34 1.68 -19.52 -4.21
N ASN A 35 0.56 -20.16 -4.52
CA ASN A 35 -0.74 -19.49 -4.68
C ASN A 35 -1.36 -19.10 -3.33
N GLY A 36 -0.86 -18.01 -2.76
CA GLY A 36 -1.11 -17.63 -1.38
C GLY A 36 -0.08 -18.25 -0.43
N PHE A 37 -0.10 -17.81 0.82
CA PHE A 37 0.94 -18.17 1.79
C PHE A 37 0.39 -18.09 3.21
N GLY A 38 0.71 -19.09 4.03
CA GLY A 38 0.26 -19.12 5.42
C GLY A 38 1.00 -18.09 6.28
N ALA A 39 0.43 -17.77 7.44
CA ALA A 39 1.08 -16.94 8.43
C ALA A 39 2.42 -17.57 8.85
N ALA A 40 3.52 -16.90 8.50
CA ALA A 40 4.87 -17.40 8.75
C ALA A 40 5.68 -16.51 9.68
N TRP A 41 5.29 -15.23 9.79
CA TRP A 41 6.08 -14.20 10.45
C TRP A 41 5.21 -13.29 11.30
N GLY A 42 5.80 -12.79 12.38
CA GLY A 42 5.19 -11.81 13.27
C GLY A 42 4.73 -12.40 14.61
N HIS A 43 4.65 -11.52 15.60
CA HIS A 43 4.09 -11.83 16.92
C HIS A 43 2.62 -11.36 16.94
N PRO A 44 1.68 -12.10 17.55
CA PRO A 44 0.26 -11.69 17.65
C PRO A 44 -0.02 -10.37 18.38
N LEU A 45 1.01 -9.70 18.90
CA LEU A 45 0.94 -8.42 19.60
C LEU A 45 1.91 -7.38 18.99
N GLY A 46 2.36 -7.57 17.75
CA GLY A 46 3.39 -6.76 17.08
C GLY A 46 3.27 -6.81 15.56
N ASP A 47 4.40 -6.89 14.84
CA ASP A 47 4.51 -6.92 13.36
C ASP A 47 3.92 -8.20 12.73
N TYR A 48 2.64 -8.46 12.96
CA TYR A 48 1.93 -9.60 12.44
C TYR A 48 1.75 -9.46 10.92
N GLN A 49 2.19 -10.47 10.17
CA GLN A 49 1.98 -10.51 8.73
C GLN A 49 0.87 -11.52 8.42
N PRO A 50 -0.30 -11.05 7.97
CA PRO A 50 -1.43 -11.94 7.73
C PRO A 50 -1.11 -12.91 6.59
N PRO A 51 -1.76 -14.08 6.56
CA PRO A 51 -1.64 -15.00 5.45
C PRO A 51 -2.06 -14.34 4.14
N LEU A 52 -1.31 -14.62 3.08
CA LEU A 52 -1.62 -14.15 1.74
C LEU A 52 -2.66 -15.06 1.07
N HIS A 53 -3.64 -14.43 0.44
CA HIS A 53 -4.72 -15.06 -0.28
C HIS A 53 -4.23 -15.80 -1.52
N PRO A 54 -4.91 -16.90 -1.91
CA PRO A 54 -4.78 -17.42 -3.24
C PRO A 54 -5.36 -16.43 -4.26
N VAL A 55 -4.89 -16.51 -5.50
CA VAL A 55 -5.27 -15.65 -6.62
C VAL A 55 -6.79 -15.60 -6.88
N SER A 56 -7.50 -16.69 -6.56
CA SER A 56 -8.96 -16.79 -6.66
C SER A 56 -9.72 -15.94 -5.64
N SER A 57 -9.07 -15.60 -4.52
CA SER A 57 -9.67 -14.87 -3.40
C SER A 57 -9.30 -13.40 -3.38
N LEU A 58 -8.46 -12.94 -4.32
CA LEU A 58 -8.13 -11.53 -4.46
C LEU A 58 -9.38 -10.71 -4.75
N ARG A 59 -9.53 -9.56 -4.10
CA ARG A 59 -10.65 -8.66 -4.28
C ARG A 59 -10.21 -7.21 -4.13
N TRP A 60 -10.93 -6.32 -4.80
CA TRP A 60 -10.85 -4.90 -4.48
C TRP A 60 -11.58 -4.63 -3.17
N LEU A 61 -11.02 -3.77 -2.34
CA LEU A 61 -11.79 -3.08 -1.31
C LEU A 61 -12.96 -2.36 -1.97
N GLN A 62 -14.12 -2.41 -1.33
CA GLN A 62 -15.34 -1.79 -1.80
C GLN A 62 -15.48 -0.38 -1.22
N ASP A 63 -16.17 0.49 -1.93
CA ASP A 63 -16.40 1.87 -1.49
C ASP A 63 -17.27 1.94 -0.22
N CYS A 64 -17.98 0.86 0.16
CA CYS A 64 -18.71 0.80 1.43
C CYS A 64 -17.83 0.37 2.62
N GLU A 65 -16.57 0.03 2.38
CA GLU A 65 -15.59 -0.32 3.41
C GLU A 65 -14.75 0.90 3.80
N ASP A 66 -15.41 2.02 4.14
CA ASP A 66 -14.80 3.30 4.51
C ASP A 66 -13.73 3.15 5.59
N TYR A 67 -13.93 2.18 6.50
CA TYR A 67 -12.96 1.84 7.53
C TYR A 67 -11.56 1.52 6.97
N PHE A 68 -11.46 1.00 5.75
CA PHE A 68 -10.20 0.70 5.07
C PHE A 68 -9.84 1.75 4.01
N THR A 69 -10.81 2.17 3.19
CA THR A 69 -10.55 3.06 2.05
C THR A 69 -10.22 4.49 2.48
N GLU A 70 -10.69 4.93 3.64
CA GLU A 70 -10.46 6.28 4.17
C GLU A 70 -9.23 6.38 5.11
N LEU A 71 -8.52 5.28 5.37
CA LEU A 71 -7.32 5.33 6.21
C LEU A 71 -6.24 6.21 5.57
N SER A 72 -5.52 6.97 6.40
CA SER A 72 -4.36 7.74 5.96
C SER A 72 -3.32 6.84 5.31
N LEU A 73 -2.79 7.29 4.16
CA LEU A 73 -1.62 6.70 3.54
C LEU A 73 -0.36 7.50 3.93
N ASP A 74 0.26 7.10 5.03
CA ASP A 74 1.42 7.77 5.65
C ASP A 74 2.74 7.49 4.91
N ILE A 75 2.80 7.85 3.63
CA ILE A 75 3.97 7.66 2.76
C ILE A 75 4.55 9.03 2.36
N PRO A 76 5.87 9.25 2.50
CA PRO A 76 6.86 8.32 3.04
C PRO A 76 6.92 8.32 4.58
N ALA A 77 6.17 9.21 5.23
CA ALA A 77 6.02 9.29 6.68
C ALA A 77 4.64 9.91 7.01
N PRO A 78 4.18 9.86 8.27
CA PRO A 78 2.95 10.51 8.65
C PRO A 78 3.04 12.03 8.45
N TRP A 79 2.24 12.56 7.54
CA TRP A 79 2.34 13.94 7.05
C TRP A 79 2.07 14.99 8.14
N HIS A 80 1.20 14.67 9.11
CA HIS A 80 0.89 15.52 10.25
C HIS A 80 2.09 15.75 11.19
N HIS A 81 3.16 14.95 11.08
CA HIS A 81 4.41 15.20 11.80
C HIS A 81 5.30 16.25 11.14
N TRP A 82 4.99 16.67 9.91
CA TRP A 82 5.74 17.71 9.22
C TRP A 82 5.04 19.06 9.33
N PRO A 83 5.58 20.03 10.11
CA PRO A 83 4.95 21.34 10.26
C PRO A 83 4.92 22.15 8.95
N PHE A 84 5.66 21.70 7.93
CA PHE A 84 5.73 22.27 6.59
C PHE A 84 4.94 21.45 5.56
N ALA A 85 4.18 20.43 5.98
CA ALA A 85 3.32 19.69 5.08
C ALA A 85 2.23 20.62 4.50
N PRO A 86 1.90 20.49 3.20
CA PRO A 86 0.77 21.20 2.60
C PRO A 86 -0.52 20.78 3.29
N ALA A 87 -1.51 21.67 3.39
CA ALA A 87 -2.79 21.35 4.03
C ALA A 87 -3.41 20.04 3.49
N PRO A 88 -4.06 19.23 4.34
CA PRO A 88 -4.85 18.09 3.91
C PRO A 88 -5.85 18.47 2.82
N LYS A 89 -6.14 17.54 1.91
CA LYS A 89 -7.04 17.78 0.76
C LYS A 89 -8.29 16.91 0.80
N THR A 90 -8.35 15.92 1.69
CA THR A 90 -9.40 14.90 1.70
C THR A 90 -10.13 14.92 3.03
N GLN A 91 -11.43 15.15 3.03
CA GLN A 91 -12.27 14.96 4.21
C GLN A 91 -12.72 13.51 4.28
N THR A 92 -12.52 12.87 5.43
CA THR A 92 -12.93 11.50 5.73
C THR A 92 -13.76 11.44 7.02
N SER A 93 -14.25 10.25 7.37
CA SER A 93 -14.85 9.95 8.68
C SER A 93 -13.86 10.04 9.84
N TYR A 94 -12.55 9.99 9.57
CA TYR A 94 -11.48 10.10 10.56
C TYR A 94 -10.93 11.52 10.73
N GLY A 95 -11.25 12.43 9.80
CA GLY A 95 -10.81 13.82 9.84
C GLY A 95 -10.34 14.31 8.48
N GLU A 96 -9.43 15.28 8.50
CA GLU A 96 -8.80 15.79 7.29
C GLU A 96 -7.49 15.03 7.03
N GLU A 97 -7.40 14.37 5.88
CA GLU A 97 -6.26 13.55 5.48
C GLU A 97 -5.58 14.08 4.21
N HIS A 98 -4.25 13.92 4.13
CA HIS A 98 -3.50 14.31 2.92
C HIS A 98 -3.78 13.35 1.78
N PHE A 99 -3.68 12.06 2.07
CA PHE A 99 -3.87 10.97 1.13
C PHE A 99 -4.52 9.81 1.87
N THR A 100 -5.45 9.12 1.22
CA THR A 100 -6.07 7.92 1.75
C THR A 100 -5.67 6.70 0.93
N VAL A 101 -5.84 5.52 1.50
CA VAL A 101 -5.60 4.24 0.80
C VAL A 101 -6.45 4.13 -0.47
N GLY A 102 -7.71 4.56 -0.38
CA GLY A 102 -8.70 4.42 -1.43
C GLY A 102 -8.94 2.95 -1.81
N ARG A 103 -9.24 2.71 -3.08
CA ARG A 103 -9.54 1.36 -3.60
C ARG A 103 -8.26 0.55 -3.80
N ALA A 104 -7.83 -0.18 -2.77
CA ALA A 104 -6.69 -1.09 -2.83
C ALA A 104 -7.12 -2.55 -3.11
N LEU A 105 -6.19 -3.34 -3.64
CA LEU A 105 -6.40 -4.76 -3.87
C LEU A 105 -5.98 -5.54 -2.62
N GLU A 106 -6.92 -6.23 -1.98
CA GLU A 106 -6.65 -7.07 -0.82
C GLU A 106 -6.01 -8.38 -1.24
N ILE A 107 -4.80 -8.63 -0.72
CA ILE A 107 -4.01 -9.83 -1.01
C ILE A 107 -3.73 -10.68 0.22
N GLY A 108 -4.19 -10.26 1.40
CA GLY A 108 -4.09 -11.02 2.64
C GLY A 108 -4.88 -10.36 3.76
N THR A 109 -5.47 -11.16 4.64
CA THR A 109 -6.18 -10.70 5.84
C THR A 109 -6.15 -11.78 6.92
N GLU A 110 -6.42 -11.36 8.16
CA GLU A 110 -5.85 -11.84 9.43
C GLU A 110 -6.55 -11.12 10.60
N GLY A 111 -7.89 -11.24 10.72
CA GLY A 111 -8.61 -10.50 11.76
C GLY A 111 -8.62 -8.99 11.45
N ILE A 112 -7.78 -8.22 12.14
CA ILE A 112 -7.61 -6.77 11.88
C ILE A 112 -6.40 -6.48 10.97
N ASP A 113 -5.52 -7.44 10.78
CA ASP A 113 -4.30 -7.28 9.99
C ASP A 113 -4.59 -7.57 8.53
N ASN A 114 -4.12 -6.67 7.66
CA ASN A 114 -4.39 -6.72 6.23
C ASN A 114 -3.12 -6.46 5.42
N THR A 115 -3.08 -7.02 4.21
CA THR A 115 -2.03 -6.73 3.23
C THR A 115 -2.68 -6.34 1.92
N TRP A 116 -2.30 -5.16 1.42
CA TRP A 116 -2.91 -4.56 0.25
C TRP A 116 -1.87 -4.20 -0.81
N LEU A 117 -2.26 -4.31 -2.08
CA LEU A 117 -1.57 -3.65 -3.19
C LEU A 117 -2.28 -2.33 -3.48
N VAL A 118 -1.63 -1.23 -3.12
CA VAL A 118 -2.14 0.12 -3.37
C VAL A 118 -1.88 0.51 -4.83
N PRO A 119 -2.88 0.98 -5.60
CA PRO A 119 -2.69 1.32 -7.01
C PRO A 119 -1.66 2.45 -7.22
N PRO A 120 -0.92 2.43 -8.35
CA PRO A 120 -0.03 3.53 -8.70
C PRO A 120 -0.74 4.87 -8.79
N SER A 121 -2.02 4.91 -9.18
CA SER A 121 -2.83 6.13 -9.22
C SER A 121 -3.01 6.79 -7.85
N THR A 122 -3.01 6.00 -6.77
CA THR A 122 -3.08 6.52 -5.39
C THR A 122 -1.73 7.06 -4.95
N VAL A 123 -0.63 6.41 -5.33
CA VAL A 123 0.73 6.78 -4.88
C VAL A 123 1.36 7.90 -5.73
N SER A 124 1.00 8.05 -7.00
CA SER A 124 1.58 9.06 -7.89
C SER A 124 1.39 10.51 -7.39
N PRO A 125 0.18 10.93 -6.93
CA PRO A 125 -0.01 12.26 -6.36
C PRO A 125 0.89 12.54 -5.15
N ILE A 126 1.21 11.52 -4.35
CA ILE A 126 2.12 11.62 -3.21
C ILE A 126 3.54 11.91 -3.71
N LYS A 127 3.99 11.17 -4.72
CA LYS A 127 5.31 11.36 -5.35
C LYS A 127 5.45 12.75 -5.96
N GLU A 128 4.40 13.26 -6.59
CA GLU A 128 4.34 14.60 -7.15
C GLU A 128 4.42 15.65 -6.03
N GLN A 129 3.60 15.51 -4.99
CA GLN A 129 3.59 16.43 -3.85
C GLN A 129 4.96 16.50 -3.16
N VAL A 130 5.62 15.36 -2.93
CA VAL A 130 6.97 15.30 -2.36
C VAL A 130 7.99 15.97 -3.29
N ARG A 131 7.91 15.73 -4.59
CA ARG A 131 8.78 16.37 -5.58
C ARG A 131 8.63 17.89 -5.58
N ASP A 132 7.39 18.37 -5.60
CA ASP A 132 7.07 19.79 -5.61
C ASP A 132 7.55 20.46 -4.33
N MET A 133 7.38 19.83 -3.17
CA MET A 133 7.93 20.32 -1.89
C MET A 133 9.45 20.51 -1.96
N LEU A 134 10.18 19.52 -2.48
CA LEU A 134 11.64 19.60 -2.61
C LEU A 134 12.09 20.67 -3.62
N ALA A 135 11.28 20.94 -4.65
CA ALA A 135 11.58 21.89 -5.73
C ALA A 135 11.13 23.34 -5.45
N SER A 136 10.10 23.55 -4.62
CA SER A 136 9.41 24.83 -4.39
C SER A 136 10.32 26.00 -3.96
N GLY A 137 11.47 25.71 -3.39
CA GLY A 137 12.35 26.72 -2.77
C GLY A 137 11.83 27.26 -1.44
N GLU A 138 10.62 26.86 -1.02
CA GLU A 138 9.99 27.26 0.25
C GLU A 138 10.63 26.55 1.44
N LEU A 139 11.07 25.31 1.24
CA LEU A 139 11.73 24.52 2.28
C LEU A 139 13.20 24.91 2.47
N GLY A 140 13.58 25.10 3.73
CA GLY A 140 14.97 25.18 4.16
C GLY A 140 15.70 23.85 3.99
N GLN A 141 17.04 23.91 4.04
CA GLN A 141 17.89 22.74 3.81
C GLN A 141 17.57 21.57 4.75
N ARG A 142 17.35 21.85 6.03
CA ARG A 142 17.02 20.84 7.05
C ARG A 142 15.70 20.11 6.77
N GLU A 143 14.70 20.82 6.24
CA GLU A 143 13.39 20.25 5.92
C GLU A 143 13.49 19.35 4.69
N LYS A 144 14.22 19.80 3.67
CA LYS A 144 14.53 18.98 2.48
C LYS A 144 15.28 17.70 2.85
N GLU A 145 16.24 17.78 3.77
CA GLU A 145 16.94 16.61 4.32
C GLU A 145 15.97 15.68 5.05
N SER A 146 15.07 16.22 5.89
CA SER A 146 14.05 15.41 6.59
C SER A 146 13.15 14.64 5.61
N VAL A 147 12.65 15.31 4.57
CA VAL A 147 11.80 14.67 3.54
C VAL A 147 12.60 13.61 2.78
N SER A 148 13.83 13.92 2.38
CA SER A 148 14.70 12.97 1.66
C SER A 148 15.03 11.74 2.51
N CYS A 149 15.29 11.92 3.80
CA CYS A 149 15.51 10.83 4.74
C CYS A 149 14.27 9.94 4.89
N ALA A 150 13.08 10.53 4.98
CA ALA A 150 11.83 9.75 5.05
C ALA A 150 11.61 8.95 3.76
N VAL A 151 11.82 9.56 2.59
CA VAL A 151 11.75 8.86 1.30
C VAL A 151 12.74 7.69 1.27
N GLY A 152 14.00 7.92 1.67
CA GLY A 152 15.01 6.86 1.73
C GLY A 152 14.69 5.77 2.75
N GLY A 153 14.09 6.11 3.89
CA GLY A 153 13.65 5.14 4.89
C GLY A 153 12.49 4.27 4.38
N PHE A 154 11.54 4.85 3.67
CA PHE A 154 10.38 4.15 3.11
C PHE A 154 10.73 3.30 1.89
N ALA A 155 11.39 3.90 0.89
CA ALA A 155 11.67 3.25 -0.39
C ALA A 155 12.96 2.39 -0.38
N GLY A 156 13.73 2.45 0.71
CA GLY A 156 15.10 1.97 0.77
C GLY A 156 16.09 2.99 0.19
N SER A 157 17.32 2.99 0.70
CA SER A 157 18.44 3.67 0.05
C SER A 157 18.88 2.86 -1.17
N ILE A 158 19.12 3.53 -2.30
CA ILE A 158 19.86 2.96 -3.43
C ILE A 158 21.33 2.77 -3.04
#